data_AF-A0A0M8YI19-F1
#
_entry.id   AF-A0A0M8YI19-F1
#
_cell.length_a   1.000
_cell.length_b   1.000
_cell.length_c   1.000
_cell.angle_alpha   90.00
_cell.angle_beta   90.00
_cell.angle_gamma   90.00
#
_symmetry.space_group_name_H-M   'P 1'
#
loop_
_entity.id
_entity.type
_entity.pdbx_description
1 polymer ?
#
loop_
_entity_poly.entity_id
_entity_poly.type
_entity_poly.pdbx_seq_one_letter_code
_entity_poly.pdbx_strand_id
1 'polypeptide(L)'
;FPGQGSQWSGMAVELYGSSPVFRARLDECAAALESFVDWDLLGELSGSLDRVDVVQPALWAVMVSLAELWRSHGVTPDAVVGHSQGEIAAAVVAGALSLEDG
;
A
#
# COMPACT_ATOMS: atom_id res chain seq x y z
N PHE A 1 4.32 -9.94 -2.82
CA PHE A 1 4.48 -8.48 -2.79
C PHE A 1 5.61 -8.07 -3.73
N PRO A 2 5.32 -7.62 -4.96
CA PRO A 2 6.35 -7.22 -5.92
C PRO A 2 7.10 -5.95 -5.46
N GLY A 3 8.23 -5.67 -6.09
CA GLY A 3 8.90 -4.37 -5.98
C GLY A 3 8.31 -3.35 -6.96
N GLN A 4 9.02 -2.23 -7.15
CA GLN A 4 8.67 -1.22 -8.14
C GLN A 4 8.57 -1.77 -9.57
N GLY A 5 7.59 -1.29 -10.33
CA GLY A 5 7.36 -1.63 -11.74
C GLY A 5 5.90 -1.93 -12.09
N SER A 6 5.06 -2.21 -11.10
CA SER A 6 3.63 -2.50 -11.28
C SER A 6 2.72 -1.27 -11.18
N GLN A 7 3.28 -0.09 -10.88
CA GLN A 7 2.50 1.13 -10.70
C GLN A 7 1.89 1.61 -12.03
N TRP A 8 0.73 2.26 -11.92
CA TRP A 8 0.10 3.01 -13.00
C TRP A 8 -0.72 4.16 -12.40
N SER A 9 -0.93 5.23 -13.19
CA SER A 9 -1.68 6.41 -12.72
C SER A 9 -3.13 6.05 -12.44
N GLY A 10 -3.61 6.32 -11.23
CA GLY A 10 -4.97 6.00 -10.80
C GLY A 10 -5.16 4.59 -10.24
N MET A 11 -4.08 3.84 -9.95
CA MET A 11 -4.15 2.42 -9.59
C MET A 11 -5.01 2.06 -8.37
N ALA A 12 -5.29 3.03 -7.51
CA ALA A 12 -6.07 2.86 -6.29
C ALA A 12 -7.46 3.54 -6.36
N VAL A 13 -7.72 4.39 -7.36
CA VAL A 13 -8.84 5.35 -7.35
C VAL A 13 -10.20 4.65 -7.31
N GLU A 14 -10.39 3.64 -8.17
CA GLU A 14 -11.67 2.92 -8.23
C GLU A 14 -11.95 2.14 -6.94
N LEU A 15 -10.94 1.43 -6.41
CA LEU A 15 -11.07 0.68 -5.16
C LEU A 15 -11.26 1.61 -3.97
N TYR A 16 -10.59 2.76 -3.95
CA TYR A 16 -10.81 3.80 -2.95
C TYR A 16 -12.26 4.30 -2.97
N GLY A 17 -12.86 4.47 -4.17
CA GLY A 17 -14.26 4.87 -4.33
C GLY A 17 -15.29 3.79 -3.97
N SER A 18 -14.98 2.52 -4.23
CA SER A 18 -15.95 1.41 -4.23
C SER A 18 -15.84 0.43 -3.05
N SER A 19 -14.69 0.33 -2.40
CA SER A 19 -14.45 -0.61 -1.30
C SER A 19 -14.14 0.11 0.02
N PRO A 20 -15.06 0.09 1.00
CA PRO A 20 -14.82 0.68 2.32
C PRO A 20 -13.62 0.08 3.06
N VAL A 21 -13.34 -1.21 2.87
CA VAL A 21 -12.21 -1.91 3.49
C VAL A 21 -10.89 -1.40 2.91
N PHE A 22 -10.80 -1.35 1.58
CA PHE A 22 -9.61 -0.84 0.91
C PHE A 22 -9.37 0.63 1.25
N ARG A 23 -10.43 1.45 1.24
CA ARG A 23 -10.37 2.87 1.64
C ARG A 23 -9.80 3.02 3.05
N ALA A 24 -10.41 2.36 4.03
CA ALA A 24 -9.98 2.47 5.42
C ALA A 24 -8.51 2.09 5.60
N ARG A 25 -8.07 0.99 4.98
CA ARG A 25 -6.66 0.58 5.08
C ARG A 25 -5.71 1.55 4.37
N LEU A 26 -6.12 2.12 3.24
CA LEU A 26 -5.31 3.12 2.53
C LEU A 26 -5.20 4.43 3.32
N ASP A 27 -6.28 4.83 4.00
CA ASP A 27 -6.29 6.00 4.89
C ASP A 27 -5.35 5.80 6.10
N GLU A 28 -5.33 4.61 6.69
CA GLU A 28 -4.36 4.25 7.73
C GLU A 28 -2.90 4.33 7.21
N CYS A 29 -2.65 3.83 5.99
CA CYS A 29 -1.33 3.92 5.37
C CYS A 29 -0.93 5.38 5.09
N ALA A 30 -1.88 6.21 4.63
CA ALA A 30 -1.64 7.63 4.41
C ALA A 30 -1.24 8.31 5.73
N ALA A 31 -2.00 8.08 6.81
CA ALA A 31 -1.71 8.62 8.14
C ALA A 31 -0.34 8.17 8.67
N ALA A 32 0.06 6.92 8.46
CA ALA A 32 1.38 6.42 8.85
C ALA A 32 2.52 7.14 8.10
N LEU A 33 2.29 7.53 6.84
CA LEU A 33 3.28 8.23 6.02
C LEU A 33 3.38 9.73 6.31
N GLU A 34 2.33 10.37 6.83
CA GLU A 34 2.22 11.84 6.98
C GLU A 34 3.44 12.51 7.61
N SER A 35 4.09 11.86 8.59
CA SER A 35 5.24 12.44 9.28
C SER A 35 6.57 12.33 8.54
N PHE A 36 6.61 11.53 7.46
CA PHE A 36 7.83 11.20 6.71
C PHE A 36 7.88 11.83 5.32
N VAL A 37 6.76 12.34 4.81
CA VAL A 37 6.62 12.85 3.44
C VAL A 37 6.07 14.27 3.43
N ASP A 38 6.35 15.00 2.35
CA ASP A 38 5.87 16.38 2.12
C ASP A 38 4.76 16.45 1.06
N TRP A 39 4.18 15.32 0.69
CA TRP A 39 3.16 15.15 -0.34
C TRP A 39 1.96 14.33 0.17
N ASP A 40 0.83 14.45 -0.52
CA ASP A 40 -0.42 13.72 -0.20
C ASP A 40 -0.52 12.43 -1.00
N LEU A 41 -0.63 11.29 -0.31
CA LEU A 41 -0.67 9.97 -0.95
C LEU A 41 -1.81 9.84 -1.97
N LEU A 42 -3.01 10.34 -1.64
CA LEU A 42 -4.17 10.21 -2.51
C LEU A 42 -4.03 11.08 -3.78
N GLY A 43 -3.47 12.28 -3.62
CA GLY A 43 -3.08 13.16 -4.70
C GLY A 43 -2.08 12.50 -5.65
N GLU A 44 -1.00 11.91 -5.12
CA GLU A 44 0.02 11.24 -5.92
C GLU A 44 -0.50 9.97 -6.62
N LEU A 45 -1.36 9.17 -5.96
CA LEU A 45 -2.00 7.99 -6.56
C LEU A 45 -2.89 8.32 -7.76
N SER A 46 -3.41 9.54 -7.81
CA SER A 46 -4.22 10.06 -8.93
C SER A 46 -3.35 10.75 -10.00
N GLY A 47 -2.06 10.96 -9.72
CA GLY A 47 -1.10 11.70 -10.54
C GLY A 47 -0.04 10.81 -11.21
N SER A 48 1.16 11.36 -11.37
CA SER A 48 2.31 10.64 -11.94
C SER A 48 3.17 10.03 -10.84
N LEU A 49 3.54 8.75 -11.00
CA LEU A 49 4.34 7.99 -10.03
C LEU A 49 5.78 7.76 -10.55
N ASP A 50 6.44 8.83 -11.01
CA ASP A 50 7.79 8.77 -11.61
C ASP A 50 8.91 8.86 -10.58
N ARG A 51 8.65 9.53 -9.45
CA ARG A 51 9.60 9.75 -8.37
C ARG A 51 9.73 8.50 -7.51
N VAL A 52 10.96 8.02 -7.31
CA VAL A 52 11.23 6.79 -6.53
C VAL A 52 10.73 6.89 -5.09
N ASP A 53 10.87 8.07 -4.49
CA ASP A 53 10.47 8.41 -3.13
C ASP A 53 8.96 8.60 -2.97
N VAL A 54 8.20 8.64 -4.07
CA VAL A 54 6.73 8.65 -4.08
C VAL A 54 6.20 7.25 -4.43
N VAL A 55 6.70 6.66 -5.52
CA VAL A 55 6.19 5.38 -6.05
C VAL A 55 6.38 4.23 -5.08
N GLN A 56 7.48 4.20 -4.33
CA GLN A 56 7.75 3.10 -3.40
C GLN A 56 6.77 3.12 -2.20
N PRO A 57 6.62 4.23 -1.45
CA PRO A 57 5.59 4.31 -0.42
C PRO A 57 4.17 4.11 -0.95
N ALA A 58 3.85 4.64 -2.14
CA ALA A 58 2.53 4.45 -2.76
C ALA A 58 2.24 2.98 -3.08
N LEU A 59 3.22 2.25 -3.63
CA LEU A 59 3.08 0.81 -3.89
C LEU A 59 2.95 0.01 -2.58
N TRP A 60 3.70 0.38 -1.54
CA TRP A 60 3.56 -0.23 -0.22
C TRP A 60 2.13 -0.07 0.31
N ALA A 61 1.60 1.15 0.31
CA ALA A 61 0.27 1.45 0.82
C ALA A 61 -0.82 0.67 0.04
N VAL A 62 -0.70 0.62 -1.29
CA VAL A 62 -1.64 -0.14 -2.14
C VAL A 62 -1.53 -1.64 -1.88
N MET A 63 -0.33 -2.20 -1.77
CA MET A 63 -0.15 -3.62 -1.51
C MET A 63 -0.70 -4.05 -0.14
N VAL A 64 -0.44 -3.27 0.92
CA VAL A 64 -0.98 -3.52 2.26
C VAL A 64 -2.51 -3.42 2.24
N SER A 65 -3.07 -2.42 1.54
CA SER A 65 -4.52 -2.25 1.39
C SER A 65 -5.20 -3.37 0.60
N LEU A 66 -4.55 -3.89 -0.44
CA LEU A 66 -5.04 -5.06 -1.18
C LEU A 66 -5.00 -6.33 -0.33
N ALA A 67 -3.98 -6.51 0.52
CA ALA A 67 -3.92 -7.64 1.42
C ALA A 67 -5.07 -7.63 2.43
N GLU A 68 -5.43 -6.45 2.95
CA GLU A 68 -6.60 -6.29 3.82
C GLU A 68 -7.91 -6.58 3.07
N LEU A 69 -8.02 -6.13 1.82
CA LEU A 69 -9.17 -6.46 0.98
C LEU A 69 -9.33 -7.97 0.81
N TRP A 70 -8.25 -8.71 0.54
CA TRP A 70 -8.28 -10.19 0.48
C TRP A 70 -8.74 -10.82 1.80
N ARG A 71 -8.24 -10.33 2.94
CA ARG A 71 -8.63 -10.81 4.26
C ARG A 71 -10.12 -10.62 4.54
N SER A 72 -10.69 -9.50 4.11
CA SER A 72 -12.13 -9.23 4.25
C SER A 72 -13.01 -10.23 3.47
N HIS A 73 -12.45 -10.87 2.45
CA HIS A 73 -13.08 -11.96 1.71
C HIS A 73 -12.76 -13.36 2.27
N GLY A 74 -12.18 -13.45 3.47
CA GLY A 74 -11.82 -14.71 4.12
C GLY A 74 -10.52 -15.35 3.62
N VAL A 75 -9.75 -14.67 2.77
CA VAL A 75 -8.46 -15.17 2.26
C VAL A 75 -7.34 -14.69 3.18
N THR A 76 -6.80 -15.61 3.98
CA THR A 76 -5.69 -15.33 4.89
C THR A 76 -4.43 -16.04 4.39
N PRO A 77 -3.29 -15.35 4.20
CA PRO A 77 -2.08 -15.99 3.72
C PRO A 77 -1.42 -16.85 4.80
N ASP A 78 -1.12 -18.12 4.48
CA ASP A 78 -0.28 -18.99 5.32
C ASP A 78 1.21 -18.60 5.24
N ALA A 79 1.61 -17.96 4.14
CA ALA A 79 2.96 -17.46 3.92
C ALA A 79 2.92 -16.19 3.05
N VAL A 80 3.93 -15.33 3.22
CA VAL A 80 4.14 -14.14 2.41
C VAL A 80 5.56 -14.12 1.86
N VAL A 81 5.72 -13.58 0.65
CA VAL A 81 7.02 -13.37 0.02
C VAL A 81 7.00 -11.98 -0.63
N GLY A 82 8.05 -11.21 -0.34
CA GLY A 82 8.31 -9.94 -1.00
C GLY A 82 9.46 -10.04 -1.98
N HIS A 83 9.57 -9.05 -2.86
CA HIS A 83 10.72 -8.88 -3.74
C HIS A 83 11.28 -7.48 -3.57
N SER A 84 12.53 -7.35 -3.09
CA SER A 84 13.16 -6.06 -2.80
C SER A 84 12.29 -5.27 -1.80
N GLN A 85 12.00 -3.99 -2.06
CA GLN A 85 11.14 -3.15 -1.24
C GLN A 85 9.72 -3.73 -1.00
N GLY A 86 9.24 -4.65 -1.85
CA GLY A 86 8.01 -5.39 -1.58
C GLY A 86 8.05 -6.28 -0.33
N GLU A 87 9.24 -6.63 0.18
CA GLU A 87 9.40 -7.33 1.46
C GLU A 87 8.89 -6.53 2.66
N ILE A 88 8.89 -5.21 2.58
CA ILE A 88 8.39 -4.34 3.64
C ILE A 88 6.87 -4.51 3.79
N ALA A 89 6.13 -4.44 2.68
CA ALA A 89 4.69 -4.71 2.67
C ALA A 89 4.38 -6.16 3.12
N ALA A 90 5.22 -7.13 2.73
CA ALA A 90 5.09 -8.51 3.20
C ALA A 90 5.26 -8.61 4.73
N ALA A 91 6.26 -7.93 5.29
CA ALA A 91 6.54 -7.92 6.72
C ALA A 91 5.40 -7.29 7.53
N VAL A 92 4.82 -6.17 7.04
CA VAL A 92 3.60 -5.57 7.63
C VAL A 92 2.44 -6.55 7.59
N VAL A 93 2.18 -7.17 6.44
CA VAL A 93 1.05 -8.13 6.31
C VAL A 93 1.27 -9.38 7.17
N ALA A 94 2.51 -9.84 7.35
CA ALA A 94 2.83 -10.92 8.28
C ALA A 94 2.70 -10.54 9.76
N GLY A 95 2.57 -9.24 10.09
CA GLY A 95 2.59 -8.74 11.45
C GLY A 95 3.99 -8.71 12.08
N ALA A 96 5.05 -8.79 11.25
CA ALA A 96 6.43 -8.67 11.71
C ALA A 96 6.86 -7.21 11.92
N LEU A 97 6.25 -6.28 11.18
CA LEU A 97 6.35 -4.84 11.38
C LEU A 97 4.95 -4.28 11.65
N SER A 98 4.86 -3.24 12.49
CA SER A 98 3.65 -2.41 12.56
C SER A 98 3.49 -1.62 11.26
N LEU A 99 2.35 -0.93 11.12
CA LEU A 99 2.13 -0.08 9.96
C LEU A 99 3.08 1.14 9.97
N GLU A 100 3.43 1.64 11.15
CA GLU A 100 4.33 2.79 11.33
C GLU A 100 5.81 2.43 11.13
N ASP A 101 6.21 1.19 11.46
CA ASP A 101 7.61 0.74 11.33
C ASP A 101 7.96 0.25 9.91
N GLY A 102 6.97 -0.13 9.11
CA GLY A 102 7.16 -0.67 7.76
C GLY A 102 7.06 0.39 6.69
#